data_AF-A0A3E3IZY9-F1
#
_entry.id   AF-A0A3E3IZY9-F1
#
_cell.length_a   1.000
_cell.length_b   1.000
_cell.length_c   1.000
_cell.angle_alpha   90.00
_cell.angle_beta   90.00
_cell.angle_gamma   90.00
#
_symmetry.space_group_name_H-M   'P 1'
#
loop_
_entity.id
_entity.type
_entity.pdbx_description
1 polymer ?
#
loop_
_entity_poly.entity_id
_entity_poly.type
_entity_poly.pdbx_seq_one_letter_code
_entity_poly.pdbx_strand_id
1 'polypeptide(L)'
;MAEILKDVFEDEKGNQHYLANNTETTFDQNGTPLNNGGDLSEASVNFTVSSSRKALTAKARFKALMGDIAKWLTDLGPAAFYKVADDFTTTAENYLFTARKGKQLKDEVDNLNQNLDGNRFGHTADGRPGWKDGADTVHPFSTPAIISMIQLLPGLNNYAGNVITLDVTEKNKLHIDTMQSWYDDANISIDADGTTLFSKKHQTGGSNRVDTTEIGDIDVSQYSLITINFSVVSKNGQGWGKLNNIVIS
;
A
#
# COMPACT_ATOMS: atom_id res chain seq x y z
N MET A 1 82.56 2.01 -7.14
CA MET A 1 82.85 3.18 -6.28
C MET A 1 82.04 4.31 -6.88
N ALA A 2 80.91 4.68 -6.26
CA ALA A 2 79.99 5.65 -6.83
C ALA A 2 80.56 7.06 -6.67
N GLU A 3 80.61 7.79 -7.77
CA GLU A 3 81.15 9.15 -7.85
C GLU A 3 80.21 10.12 -7.12
N ILE A 4 80.75 10.86 -6.14
CA ILE A 4 80.01 11.89 -5.40
C ILE A 4 79.80 13.07 -6.36
N LEU A 5 78.53 13.44 -6.56
CA LEU A 5 78.07 14.55 -7.39
C LEU A 5 78.83 15.85 -7.08
N LYS A 6 79.40 16.47 -8.12
CA LYS A 6 80.23 17.69 -8.08
C LYS A 6 79.46 19.02 -7.96
N ASP A 7 78.18 18.99 -7.55
CA ASP A 7 77.27 20.15 -7.66
C ASP A 7 76.77 20.69 -6.30
N VAL A 8 77.64 20.65 -5.28
CA VAL A 8 77.40 21.28 -3.97
C VAL A 8 78.43 22.39 -3.77
N PHE A 9 77.95 23.61 -3.50
CA PHE A 9 78.80 24.74 -3.13
C PHE A 9 78.56 25.11 -1.68
N GLU A 10 79.62 25.24 -0.90
CA GLU A 10 79.56 25.61 0.51
C GLU A 10 79.91 27.10 0.64
N ASP A 11 79.08 27.87 1.34
CA ASP A 11 79.36 29.28 1.59
C ASP A 11 80.45 29.45 2.68
N GLU A 12 80.97 30.68 2.83
CA GLU A 12 82.02 30.99 3.82
C GLU A 12 81.58 30.77 5.29
N LYS A 13 80.31 30.43 5.53
CA LYS A 13 79.74 30.09 6.84
C LYS A 13 79.47 28.60 7.00
N GLY A 14 79.84 27.77 6.01
CA GLY A 14 79.68 26.33 6.04
C GLY A 14 78.30 25.81 5.60
N ASN A 15 77.47 26.63 4.97
CA ASN A 15 76.16 26.16 4.49
C ASN A 15 76.27 25.61 3.08
N GLN A 16 75.74 24.41 2.86
CA GLN A 16 75.71 23.75 1.57
C GLN A 16 74.51 24.21 0.74
N HIS A 17 74.77 24.71 -0.47
CA HIS A 17 73.78 25.18 -1.43
C HIS A 17 73.71 24.24 -2.64
N TYR A 18 72.50 23.83 -2.98
CA TYR A 18 72.21 22.97 -4.13
C TYR A 18 71.58 23.82 -5.25
N LEU A 19 72.01 23.64 -6.50
CA LEU A 19 71.40 24.30 -7.66
C LEU A 19 69.91 23.93 -7.76
N ALA A 20 69.04 24.91 -8.04
CA ALA A 20 67.57 24.77 -8.06
C ALA A 20 67.04 23.67 -9.01
N ASN A 21 67.90 23.15 -9.89
CA ASN A 21 67.60 22.14 -10.89
C ASN A 21 68.12 20.75 -10.52
N ASN A 22 68.64 20.55 -9.31
CA ASN A 22 68.89 19.22 -8.74
C ASN A 22 67.54 18.57 -8.35
N THR A 23 66.69 18.34 -9.35
CA THR A 23 65.88 17.12 -9.34
C THR A 23 66.87 15.96 -9.38
N GLU A 24 66.71 14.95 -8.52
CA GLU A 24 67.23 13.61 -8.82
C GLU A 24 66.69 13.28 -10.22
N THR A 25 67.50 13.53 -11.24
CA THR A 25 67.08 13.35 -12.62
C THR A 25 67.27 11.87 -12.85
N THR A 26 66.22 11.12 -12.57
CA THR A 26 66.16 9.71 -12.91
C THR A 26 65.99 9.63 -14.43
N PHE A 27 66.79 8.78 -15.06
CA PHE A 27 66.79 8.56 -16.50
C PHE A 27 66.18 7.19 -16.79
N ASP A 28 65.50 7.03 -17.93
CA ASP A 28 65.10 5.71 -18.40
C ASP A 28 66.33 4.87 -18.83
N GLN A 29 66.10 3.60 -19.19
CA GLN A 29 67.13 2.69 -19.70
C GLN A 29 67.85 3.20 -20.97
N ASN A 30 67.28 4.19 -21.65
CA ASN A 30 67.84 4.82 -22.85
C ASN A 30 68.50 6.17 -22.55
N GLY A 31 68.59 6.60 -21.29
CA GLY A 31 69.21 7.86 -20.90
C GLY A 31 68.31 9.10 -21.09
N THR A 32 67.01 8.92 -21.30
CA THR A 32 66.05 10.03 -21.39
C THR A 32 65.63 10.44 -19.98
N PRO A 33 65.69 11.73 -19.62
CA PRO A 33 65.14 12.22 -18.35
C PRO A 33 63.67 11.81 -18.19
N LEU A 34 63.34 11.14 -17.08
CA LEU A 34 61.97 10.68 -16.80
C LEU A 34 60.97 11.84 -16.66
N ASN A 35 61.44 13.08 -16.49
CA ASN A 35 60.62 14.30 -16.49
C ASN A 35 60.27 14.82 -17.90
N ASN A 36 60.76 14.20 -18.98
CA ASN A 36 60.55 14.63 -20.37
C ASN A 36 60.04 13.50 -21.30
N GLY A 37 59.04 12.73 -20.84
CA GLY A 37 58.40 11.70 -21.68
C GLY A 37 59.20 10.40 -21.84
N GLY A 38 60.17 10.15 -20.96
CA GLY A 38 60.78 8.82 -20.83
C GLY A 38 59.75 7.76 -20.44
N ASP A 39 60.03 6.50 -20.78
CA ASP A 39 59.14 5.37 -20.48
C ASP A 39 59.09 5.10 -18.96
N LEU A 40 57.89 5.16 -18.39
CA LEU A 40 57.61 4.97 -16.97
C LEU A 40 56.93 3.62 -16.67
N SER A 41 56.87 2.72 -17.64
CA SER A 41 56.18 1.42 -17.52
C SER A 41 56.66 0.57 -16.32
N GLU A 42 57.94 0.66 -15.96
CA GLU A 42 58.57 -0.09 -14.85
C GLU A 42 58.92 0.80 -13.63
N ALA A 43 58.56 2.09 -13.66
CA ALA A 43 58.93 3.01 -12.58
C ALA A 43 58.02 2.83 -11.35
N SER A 44 58.62 2.52 -10.20
CA SER A 44 57.91 2.49 -8.91
C SER A 44 58.13 3.80 -8.13
N VAL A 45 57.07 4.32 -7.49
CA VAL A 45 57.14 5.53 -6.68
C VAL A 45 56.62 5.25 -5.27
N ASN A 46 57.45 5.49 -4.26
CA ASN A 46 57.00 5.47 -2.87
C ASN A 46 56.19 6.75 -2.59
N PHE A 47 54.97 6.62 -2.09
CA PHE A 47 54.10 7.75 -1.71
C PHE A 47 53.50 7.58 -0.31
N THR A 48 52.99 8.69 0.23
CA THR A 48 52.26 8.71 1.50
C THR A 48 50.86 9.24 1.23
N VAL A 49 49.84 8.62 1.82
CA VAL A 49 48.45 9.07 1.69
C VAL A 49 48.30 10.46 2.31
N SER A 50 47.66 11.38 1.59
CA SER A 50 47.41 12.72 2.10
C SER A 50 46.47 12.72 3.31
N SER A 51 46.66 13.68 4.23
CA SER A 51 45.83 13.80 5.44
C SER A 51 44.42 14.32 5.17
N SER A 52 44.19 15.01 4.04
CA SER A 52 42.91 15.59 3.64
C SER A 52 42.69 15.51 2.13
N ARG A 53 41.42 15.53 1.70
CA ARG A 53 41.07 15.60 0.28
C ARG A 53 41.51 16.95 -0.29
N LYS A 54 42.17 16.93 -1.43
CA LYS A 54 42.61 18.11 -2.18
C LYS A 54 42.12 18.03 -3.62
N ALA A 55 41.87 19.17 -4.25
CA ALA A 55 41.66 19.22 -5.68
C ALA A 55 42.94 18.74 -6.40
N LEU A 56 42.79 17.93 -7.44
CA LEU A 56 43.94 17.44 -8.20
C LEU A 56 44.45 18.55 -9.12
N THR A 57 45.70 18.96 -8.93
CA THR A 57 46.32 20.04 -9.70
C THR A 57 47.11 19.48 -10.88
N ALA A 58 46.87 20.01 -12.08
CA ALA A 58 47.67 19.66 -13.25
C ALA A 58 49.16 19.96 -13.02
N LYS A 59 50.06 19.12 -13.55
CA LYS A 59 51.52 19.18 -13.35
C LYS A 59 51.98 19.02 -11.88
N ALA A 60 51.13 18.53 -10.98
CA ALA A 60 51.57 18.13 -9.65
C ALA A 60 52.65 17.04 -9.75
N ARG A 61 53.60 17.05 -8.81
CA ARG A 61 54.61 15.98 -8.72
C ARG A 61 53.90 14.64 -8.53
N PHE A 62 54.26 13.64 -9.35
CA PHE A 62 53.57 12.35 -9.43
C PHE A 62 53.36 11.67 -8.06
N LYS A 63 54.38 11.70 -7.19
CA LYS A 63 54.29 11.20 -5.81
C LYS A 63 53.18 11.86 -4.97
N ALA A 64 53.05 13.18 -5.07
CA ALA A 64 52.03 13.93 -4.32
C ALA A 64 50.63 13.68 -4.90
N LEU A 65 50.52 13.65 -6.24
CA LEU A 65 49.28 13.29 -6.93
C LEU A 65 48.76 11.91 -6.48
N MET A 66 49.65 10.93 -6.31
CA MET A 66 49.26 9.60 -5.85
C MET A 66 48.77 9.58 -4.41
N GLY A 67 49.39 10.36 -3.52
CA GLY A 67 48.91 10.55 -2.15
C GLY A 67 47.52 11.18 -2.07
N ASP A 68 47.24 12.17 -2.93
CA ASP A 68 45.94 12.84 -3.00
C ASP A 68 44.85 11.94 -3.59
N ILE A 69 45.16 11.18 -4.65
CA ILE A 69 44.24 10.19 -5.24
C ILE A 69 43.92 9.09 -4.22
N ALA A 70 44.93 8.55 -3.54
CA ALA A 70 44.74 7.53 -2.52
C ALA A 70 43.83 8.03 -1.39
N LYS A 71 43.93 9.31 -1.01
CA LYS A 71 43.05 9.93 -0.01
C LYS A 71 41.60 10.03 -0.50
N TRP A 72 41.39 10.43 -1.76
CA TRP A 72 40.05 10.44 -2.36
C TRP A 72 39.40 9.05 -2.33
N LEU A 73 40.14 8.00 -2.72
CA LEU A 73 39.62 6.63 -2.75
C LEU A 73 39.42 6.04 -1.35
N THR A 74 40.35 6.28 -0.42
CA THR A 74 40.24 5.81 0.98
C THR A 74 39.02 6.42 1.70
N ASP A 75 38.68 7.66 1.36
CA ASP A 75 37.55 8.34 1.97
C ASP A 75 36.20 8.00 1.30
N LEU A 76 36.19 7.20 0.23
CA LEU A 76 34.93 6.69 -0.31
C LEU A 76 34.36 5.69 0.70
N GLY A 77 33.18 5.99 1.25
CA GLY A 77 32.47 5.04 2.10
C GLY A 77 31.97 3.82 1.30
N PRO A 78 31.53 2.76 1.98
CA PRO A 78 31.07 1.51 1.33
C PRO A 78 30.01 1.73 0.24
N ALA A 79 29.12 2.70 0.45
CA ALA A 79 28.07 3.08 -0.49
C ALA A 79 28.59 3.44 -1.89
N ALA A 80 29.82 3.94 -2.04
CA ALA A 80 30.39 4.26 -3.34
C ALA A 80 30.61 3.02 -4.24
N PHE A 81 30.59 1.83 -3.65
CA PHE A 81 30.84 0.55 -4.32
C PHE A 81 29.59 -0.33 -4.39
N TYR A 82 28.47 0.12 -3.85
CA TYR A 82 27.22 -0.63 -3.83
C TYR A 82 26.46 -0.42 -5.13
N LYS A 83 25.72 -1.45 -5.55
CA LYS A 83 24.77 -1.33 -6.66
C LYS A 83 23.51 -0.61 -6.19
N VAL A 84 22.76 0.00 -7.09
CA VAL A 84 21.44 0.55 -6.76
C VAL A 84 20.38 -0.52 -7.00
N ALA A 85 19.53 -0.77 -6.00
CA ALA A 85 18.31 -1.57 -6.12
C ALA A 85 17.15 -0.79 -5.49
N ASP A 86 16.44 -0.05 -6.33
CA ASP A 86 15.27 0.75 -5.95
C ASP A 86 13.98 -0.09 -6.02
N ASP A 87 14.03 -1.27 -5.42
CA ASP A 87 12.92 -2.22 -5.33
C ASP A 87 12.71 -2.69 -3.88
N PHE A 88 11.60 -3.37 -3.62
CA PHE A 88 11.21 -3.83 -2.27
C PHE A 88 11.50 -5.31 -2.04
N THR A 89 12.34 -5.93 -2.87
CA THR A 89 12.57 -7.38 -2.90
C THR A 89 14.04 -7.76 -2.75
N THR A 90 14.96 -6.89 -3.12
CA THR A 90 16.39 -7.11 -3.02
C THR A 90 16.82 -7.04 -1.56
N THR A 91 17.25 -8.18 -1.02
CA THR A 91 17.77 -8.32 0.36
C THR A 91 19.27 -8.62 0.39
N ALA A 92 19.89 -8.80 -0.78
CA ALA A 92 21.32 -9.07 -0.90
C ALA A 92 22.15 -7.89 -0.38
N GLU A 93 23.31 -8.19 0.22
CA GLU A 93 24.25 -7.17 0.67
C GLU A 93 24.82 -6.35 -0.50
N ASN A 94 25.36 -5.18 -0.18
CA ASN A 94 26.00 -4.25 -1.14
C ASN A 94 25.05 -3.65 -2.18
N TYR A 95 23.78 -3.46 -1.81
CA TYR A 95 22.80 -2.68 -2.56
C TYR A 95 22.36 -1.43 -1.78
N LEU A 96 22.04 -0.37 -2.52
CA LEU A 96 21.54 0.90 -2.01
C LEU A 96 20.11 1.13 -2.46
N PHE A 97 19.32 1.67 -1.53
CA PHE A 97 18.05 2.29 -1.80
C PHE A 97 18.22 3.81 -1.91
N THR A 98 17.74 4.41 -2.99
CA THR A 98 17.97 5.84 -3.25
C THR A 98 16.99 6.73 -2.49
N ALA A 99 17.44 7.94 -2.17
CA ALA A 99 16.58 8.97 -1.58
C ALA A 99 15.37 9.32 -2.48
N ARG A 100 15.53 9.22 -3.82
CA ARG A 100 14.43 9.42 -4.77
C ARG A 100 13.32 8.39 -4.54
N LYS A 101 13.69 7.11 -4.45
CA LYS A 101 12.72 6.04 -4.19
C LYS A 101 12.11 6.16 -2.79
N GLY A 102 12.89 6.61 -1.80
CA GLY A 102 12.38 6.94 -0.47
C GLY A 102 11.32 8.05 -0.46
N LYS A 103 11.49 9.10 -1.27
CA LYS A 103 10.45 10.14 -1.43
C LYS A 103 9.18 9.59 -2.07
N GLN A 104 9.31 8.77 -3.12
CA GLN A 104 8.16 8.14 -3.77
C GLN A 104 7.38 7.25 -2.79
N LEU A 105 8.08 6.40 -2.02
CA LEU A 105 7.46 5.57 -0.99
C LEU A 105 6.73 6.42 0.05
N LYS A 106 7.34 7.51 0.51
CA LYS A 106 6.70 8.42 1.47
C LYS A 106 5.40 9.01 0.90
N ASP A 107 5.42 9.45 -0.35
CA ASP A 107 4.25 10.02 -1.00
C ASP A 107 3.13 8.99 -1.16
N GLU A 108 3.46 7.74 -1.53
CA GLU A 108 2.49 6.64 -1.59
C GLU A 108 1.87 6.34 -0.23
N VAL A 109 2.67 6.30 0.85
CA VAL A 109 2.17 6.10 2.22
C VAL A 109 1.28 7.25 2.68
N ASP A 110 1.67 8.50 2.41
CA ASP A 110 0.87 9.67 2.75
C ASP A 110 -0.46 9.67 1.99
N ASN A 111 -0.46 9.32 0.69
CA ASN A 111 -1.66 9.20 -0.12
C ASN A 111 -2.60 8.08 0.39
N LEU A 112 -2.06 6.93 0.79
CA LEU A 112 -2.86 5.86 1.40
C LEU A 112 -3.53 6.33 2.69
N ASN A 113 -2.82 7.07 3.54
CA ASN A 113 -3.37 7.64 4.78
C ASN A 113 -4.43 8.72 4.50
N GLN A 114 -4.24 9.56 3.48
CA GLN A 114 -5.22 10.57 3.06
C GLN A 114 -6.49 9.94 2.48
N ASN A 115 -6.38 8.90 1.66
CA ASN A 115 -7.54 8.21 1.08
C ASN A 115 -8.42 7.53 2.14
N LEU A 116 -7.88 7.25 3.33
CA LEU A 116 -8.65 6.77 4.46
C LEU A 116 -9.33 7.90 5.24
N ASP A 117 -9.08 9.17 4.92
CA ASP A 117 -9.58 10.36 5.65
C ASP A 117 -9.32 10.27 7.17
N GLY A 118 -8.18 9.68 7.56
CA GLY A 118 -7.84 9.42 8.96
C GLY A 118 -8.58 8.24 9.61
N ASN A 119 -9.46 7.55 8.87
CA ASN A 119 -10.16 6.38 9.38
C ASN A 119 -9.21 5.21 9.61
N ARG A 120 -9.48 4.46 10.70
CA ARG A 120 -8.70 3.27 11.09
C ARG A 120 -9.63 2.09 11.30
N PHE A 121 -9.18 0.88 10.95
CA PHE A 121 -9.94 -0.32 11.25
C PHE A 121 -9.77 -0.76 12.71
N GLY A 122 -10.82 -1.34 13.28
CA GLY A 122 -10.82 -1.82 14.65
C GLY A 122 -11.92 -2.84 14.91
N HIS A 123 -12.05 -3.23 16.17
CA HIS A 123 -13.15 -4.07 16.64
C HIS A 123 -13.96 -3.32 17.69
N THR A 124 -15.28 -3.39 17.61
CA THR A 124 -16.21 -2.90 18.65
C THR A 124 -15.99 -3.67 19.96
N ALA A 125 -16.58 -3.18 21.07
CA ALA A 125 -16.47 -3.83 22.37
C ALA A 125 -17.00 -5.29 22.38
N ASP A 126 -17.93 -5.62 21.49
CA ASP A 126 -18.47 -6.95 21.27
C ASP A 126 -17.72 -7.76 20.17
N GLY A 127 -16.60 -7.24 19.67
CA GLY A 127 -15.69 -7.95 18.78
C GLY A 127 -16.03 -7.88 17.29
N ARG A 128 -16.96 -7.03 16.86
CA ARG A 128 -17.31 -6.87 15.43
C ARG A 128 -16.31 -5.98 14.72
N PRO A 129 -15.93 -6.29 13.47
CA PRO A 129 -15.08 -5.41 12.69
C PRO A 129 -15.79 -4.09 12.39
N GLY A 130 -15.03 -3.01 12.39
CA GLY A 130 -15.53 -1.66 12.15
C GLY A 130 -14.44 -0.65 11.81
N TRP A 131 -14.84 0.61 11.70
CA TRP A 131 -13.97 1.75 11.41
C TRP A 131 -14.03 2.78 12.54
N LYS A 132 -12.96 3.57 12.70
CA LYS A 132 -12.82 4.62 13.71
C LYS A 132 -12.55 5.94 13.01
N ASP A 133 -13.31 6.98 13.34
CA ASP A 133 -13.07 8.40 13.00
C ASP A 133 -12.42 9.20 14.15
N GLY A 134 -12.05 8.51 15.24
CA GLY A 134 -11.52 9.16 16.46
C GLY A 134 -10.69 8.22 17.32
N ALA A 135 -10.49 8.61 18.59
CA ALA A 135 -9.71 7.83 19.55
C ALA A 135 -10.48 6.60 20.06
N ASP A 136 -11.76 6.77 20.42
CA ASP A 136 -12.47 5.83 21.30
C ASP A 136 -13.57 5.00 20.61
N THR A 137 -14.37 5.60 19.72
CA THR A 137 -15.51 4.90 19.10
C THR A 137 -15.10 4.10 17.87
N VAL A 138 -15.50 2.83 17.83
CA VAL A 138 -15.47 1.99 16.62
C VAL A 138 -16.90 1.85 16.12
N HIS A 139 -17.16 2.34 14.92
CA HIS A 139 -18.42 2.13 14.22
C HIS A 139 -18.37 0.78 13.52
N PRO A 140 -19.27 -0.16 13.83
CA PRO A 140 -19.30 -1.45 13.13
C PRO A 140 -19.56 -1.22 11.64
N PHE A 141 -19.00 -2.08 10.78
CA PHE A 141 -19.44 -2.11 9.39
C PHE A 141 -20.93 -2.49 9.32
N SER A 142 -21.66 -1.96 8.34
CA SER A 142 -23.10 -2.22 8.22
C SER A 142 -23.37 -3.72 8.10
N THR A 143 -24.00 -4.30 9.11
CA THR A 143 -24.62 -5.62 8.99
C THR A 143 -26.01 -5.43 8.38
N PRO A 144 -26.39 -6.21 7.37
CA PRO A 144 -27.74 -6.11 6.84
C PRO A 144 -28.75 -6.43 7.94
N ALA A 145 -29.88 -5.73 7.94
CA ALA A 145 -31.00 -6.08 8.83
C ALA A 145 -31.65 -7.34 8.27
N ILE A 146 -31.75 -8.40 9.09
CA ILE A 146 -32.29 -9.71 8.70
C ILE A 146 -33.52 -10.01 9.55
N ILE A 147 -34.66 -10.25 8.90
CA ILE A 147 -35.83 -10.89 9.48
C ILE A 147 -35.89 -12.31 8.90
N SER A 148 -35.55 -13.30 9.72
CA SER A 148 -35.40 -14.69 9.25
C SER A 148 -36.70 -15.29 8.73
N MET A 149 -37.84 -15.02 9.38
CA MET A 149 -39.15 -15.49 8.94
C MET A 149 -40.27 -14.69 9.59
N ILE A 150 -41.33 -14.44 8.82
CA ILE A 150 -42.65 -14.05 9.34
C ILE A 150 -43.64 -15.16 8.99
N GLN A 151 -44.30 -15.70 10.00
CA GLN A 151 -45.38 -16.67 9.81
C GLN A 151 -46.70 -16.09 10.29
N LEU A 152 -47.71 -16.16 9.43
CA LEU A 152 -49.08 -15.76 9.73
C LEU A 152 -49.96 -16.99 9.79
N LEU A 153 -50.76 -17.09 10.86
CA LEU A 153 -51.80 -18.08 11.03
C LEU A 153 -53.14 -17.34 11.07
N PRO A 154 -54.01 -17.49 10.07
CA PRO A 154 -55.33 -16.89 10.11
C PRO A 154 -56.13 -17.45 11.29
N GLY A 155 -56.55 -16.55 12.17
CA GLY A 155 -57.33 -16.90 13.36
C GLY A 155 -58.83 -17.00 13.08
N LEU A 156 -59.65 -16.77 14.11
CA LEU A 156 -61.11 -16.83 14.06
C LEU A 156 -61.76 -16.00 12.94
N ASN A 157 -61.10 -14.91 12.51
CA ASN A 157 -61.59 -14.03 11.45
C ASN A 157 -61.16 -14.48 10.04
N ASN A 158 -60.60 -15.69 9.89
CA ASN A 158 -60.12 -16.21 8.61
C ASN A 158 -59.08 -15.31 7.93
N TYR A 159 -58.41 -14.46 8.70
CA TYR A 159 -57.45 -13.48 8.21
C TYR A 159 -56.32 -13.29 9.20
N ALA A 160 -55.11 -13.14 8.69
CA ALA A 160 -53.97 -12.61 9.40
C ALA A 160 -53.19 -11.68 8.45
N GLY A 161 -52.70 -10.56 8.97
CA GLY A 161 -51.93 -9.59 8.21
C GLY A 161 -50.77 -9.04 9.03
N ASN A 162 -49.71 -8.64 8.33
CA ASN A 162 -48.58 -7.94 8.90
C ASN A 162 -48.11 -6.87 7.93
N VAL A 163 -47.78 -5.70 8.47
CA VAL A 163 -47.24 -4.58 7.72
C VAL A 163 -45.90 -4.25 8.33
N ILE A 164 -44.86 -4.27 7.50
CA ILE A 164 -43.49 -3.95 7.89
C ILE A 164 -43.10 -2.70 7.15
N THR A 165 -42.58 -1.72 7.87
CA THR A 165 -42.04 -0.50 7.27
C THR A 165 -40.55 -0.45 7.56
N LEU A 166 -39.76 -0.21 6.52
CA LEU A 166 -38.30 -0.31 6.53
C LEU A 166 -37.70 0.99 5.99
N ASP A 167 -36.80 1.59 6.75
CA ASP A 167 -35.95 2.69 6.26
C ASP A 167 -34.86 2.11 5.36
N VAL A 168 -34.83 2.58 4.12
CA VAL A 168 -33.90 2.14 3.06
C VAL A 168 -33.09 3.30 2.49
N THR A 169 -33.08 4.47 3.14
CA THR A 169 -32.47 5.72 2.64
C THR A 169 -31.02 5.57 2.19
N GLU A 170 -30.25 4.67 2.81
CA GLU A 170 -28.84 4.38 2.49
C GLU A 170 -28.63 2.92 2.09
N LYS A 171 -29.66 2.29 1.52
CA LYS A 171 -29.68 0.87 1.14
C LYS A 171 -29.89 0.75 -0.36
N ASN A 172 -29.33 -0.30 -0.95
CA ASN A 172 -29.45 -0.54 -2.39
C ASN A 172 -30.32 -1.74 -2.70
N LYS A 173 -30.53 -2.64 -1.73
CA LYS A 173 -31.19 -3.91 -1.98
C LYS A 173 -32.09 -4.35 -0.84
N LEU A 174 -33.31 -4.71 -1.20
CA LEU A 174 -34.20 -5.56 -0.41
C LEU A 174 -34.20 -6.95 -1.05
N HIS A 175 -33.86 -7.98 -0.27
CA HIS A 175 -33.99 -9.38 -0.67
C HIS A 175 -35.07 -10.06 0.16
N ILE A 176 -35.88 -10.89 -0.50
CA ILE A 176 -36.76 -11.84 0.17
C ILE A 176 -36.63 -13.17 -0.56
N ASP A 177 -36.30 -14.26 0.15
CA ASP A 177 -36.12 -15.56 -0.48
C ASP A 177 -37.43 -16.00 -1.14
N THR A 178 -38.46 -16.23 -0.31
CA THR A 178 -39.71 -16.85 -0.75
C THR A 178 -40.92 -16.39 0.05
N MET A 179 -42.07 -16.38 -0.63
CA MET A 179 -43.38 -16.47 0.00
C MET A 179 -43.90 -17.90 -0.12
N GLN A 180 -44.39 -18.45 0.99
CA GLN A 180 -45.01 -19.76 1.04
C GLN A 180 -46.42 -19.69 1.62
N SER A 181 -47.30 -20.58 1.20
CA SER A 181 -48.59 -20.79 1.87
C SER A 181 -49.04 -22.23 1.81
N TRP A 182 -49.77 -22.65 2.82
CA TRP A 182 -50.38 -23.98 2.90
C TRP A 182 -51.84 -23.84 3.32
N TYR A 183 -52.74 -24.48 2.57
CA TYR A 183 -54.18 -24.52 2.82
C TYR A 183 -54.93 -23.16 2.72
N ASP A 184 -54.20 -22.05 2.70
CA ASP A 184 -54.70 -20.67 2.65
C ASP A 184 -54.23 -19.88 1.43
N ASP A 185 -54.91 -18.75 1.19
CA ASP A 185 -54.56 -17.78 0.16
C ASP A 185 -53.64 -16.71 0.77
N ALA A 186 -52.38 -16.67 0.35
CA ALA A 186 -51.40 -15.68 0.83
C ALA A 186 -51.15 -14.59 -0.20
N ASN A 187 -50.99 -13.34 0.27
CA ASN A 187 -50.74 -12.18 -0.58
C ASN A 187 -49.59 -11.37 -0.01
N ILE A 188 -48.73 -10.89 -0.89
CA ILE A 188 -47.68 -9.93 -0.59
C ILE A 188 -47.76 -8.75 -1.56
N SER A 189 -47.59 -7.54 -1.03
CA SER A 189 -47.17 -6.36 -1.81
C SER A 189 -45.96 -5.72 -1.16
N ILE A 190 -45.08 -5.17 -2.00
CA ILE A 190 -43.92 -4.39 -1.59
C ILE A 190 -44.05 -3.05 -2.29
N ASP A 191 -44.25 -2.01 -1.49
CA ASP A 191 -44.59 -0.68 -1.95
C ASP A 191 -43.53 0.32 -1.46
N ALA A 192 -43.10 1.21 -2.35
CA ALA A 192 -42.05 2.20 -2.12
C ALA A 192 -42.55 3.58 -2.55
N ASP A 193 -42.63 4.52 -1.61
CA ASP A 193 -43.03 5.92 -1.89
C ASP A 193 -44.29 6.04 -2.78
N GLY A 194 -45.28 5.16 -2.57
CA GLY A 194 -46.54 5.11 -3.32
C GLY A 194 -46.52 4.27 -4.61
N THR A 195 -45.41 3.60 -4.92
CA THR A 195 -45.25 2.72 -6.10
C THR A 195 -45.15 1.25 -5.67
N THR A 196 -45.93 0.35 -6.28
CA THR A 196 -45.79 -1.10 -6.03
C THR A 196 -44.62 -1.66 -6.84
N LEU A 197 -43.57 -2.12 -6.14
CA LEU A 197 -42.40 -2.74 -6.75
C LEU A 197 -42.60 -4.23 -7.02
N PHE A 198 -43.34 -4.91 -6.14
CA PHE A 198 -43.64 -6.32 -6.28
C PHE A 198 -45.03 -6.62 -5.69
N SER A 199 -45.77 -7.51 -6.35
CA SER A 199 -46.95 -8.10 -5.74
C SER A 199 -47.14 -9.54 -6.21
N LYS A 200 -47.58 -10.40 -5.29
CA LYS A 200 -47.90 -11.79 -5.59
C LYS A 200 -49.03 -12.27 -4.72
N LYS A 201 -49.87 -13.14 -5.30
CA LYS A 201 -50.89 -13.89 -4.58
C LYS A 201 -50.79 -15.39 -4.86
N HIS A 202 -51.02 -16.18 -3.84
CA HIS A 202 -51.32 -17.61 -3.95
C HIS A 202 -52.82 -17.80 -3.77
N GLN A 203 -53.39 -18.70 -4.57
CA GLN A 203 -54.77 -19.14 -4.41
C GLN A 203 -54.75 -20.66 -4.30
N THR A 204 -54.55 -21.16 -3.07
CA THR A 204 -54.54 -22.61 -2.83
C THR A 204 -55.96 -23.15 -2.80
N GLY A 205 -56.93 -22.28 -2.50
CA GLY A 205 -58.35 -22.62 -2.53
C GLY A 205 -58.77 -23.64 -1.47
N GLY A 206 -57.97 -23.87 -0.43
CA GLY A 206 -58.18 -24.92 0.58
C GLY A 206 -57.55 -26.27 0.21
N SER A 207 -56.67 -26.31 -0.81
CA SER A 207 -55.95 -27.52 -1.18
C SER A 207 -54.84 -27.83 -0.18
N ASN A 208 -54.67 -29.11 0.15
CA ASN A 208 -53.58 -29.61 1.01
C ASN A 208 -52.26 -29.67 0.22
N ARG A 209 -51.75 -28.51 -0.19
CA ARG A 209 -50.47 -28.32 -0.90
C ARG A 209 -49.77 -27.08 -0.38
N VAL A 210 -48.44 -27.10 -0.39
CA VAL A 210 -47.62 -25.91 -0.13
C VAL A 210 -47.30 -25.24 -1.48
N ASP A 211 -47.71 -23.98 -1.63
CA ASP A 211 -47.32 -23.13 -2.74
C ASP A 211 -46.12 -22.29 -2.32
N THR A 212 -45.10 -22.19 -3.18
CA THR A 212 -43.89 -21.40 -2.94
C THR A 212 -43.64 -20.50 -4.14
N THR A 213 -43.39 -19.21 -3.90
CA THR A 213 -42.92 -18.26 -4.91
C THR A 213 -41.61 -17.66 -4.44
N GLU A 214 -40.58 -17.73 -5.29
CA GLU A 214 -39.35 -16.95 -5.13
C GLU A 214 -39.65 -15.47 -5.43
N ILE A 215 -39.14 -14.57 -4.58
CA ILE A 215 -39.30 -13.12 -4.74
C ILE A 215 -37.99 -12.53 -5.28
N GLY A 216 -36.89 -12.79 -4.58
CA GLY A 216 -35.56 -12.38 -4.99
C GLY A 216 -35.21 -10.94 -4.62
N ASP A 217 -34.36 -10.33 -5.45
CA ASP A 217 -33.78 -9.01 -5.22
C ASP A 217 -34.67 -7.90 -5.79
N ILE A 218 -34.83 -6.83 -5.01
CA ILE A 218 -35.49 -5.60 -5.41
C ILE A 218 -34.50 -4.45 -5.18
N ASP A 219 -34.25 -3.67 -6.23
CA ASP A 219 -33.46 -2.45 -6.16
C ASP A 219 -34.27 -1.38 -5.39
N VAL A 220 -33.69 -0.91 -4.28
CA VAL A 220 -34.30 0.12 -3.43
C VAL A 220 -33.47 1.40 -3.35
N SER A 221 -32.43 1.53 -4.18
CA SER A 221 -31.44 2.62 -4.13
C SER A 221 -32.01 4.03 -4.33
N GLN A 222 -33.25 4.14 -4.85
CA GLN A 222 -33.91 5.41 -5.14
C GLN A 222 -34.97 5.81 -4.10
N TYR A 223 -35.26 4.94 -3.12
CA TYR A 223 -36.35 5.13 -2.17
C TYR A 223 -35.81 5.40 -0.78
N SER A 224 -36.62 6.03 0.06
CA SER A 224 -36.31 6.23 1.48
C SER A 224 -37.05 5.26 2.37
N LEU A 225 -38.24 4.82 1.96
CA LEU A 225 -39.11 3.97 2.76
C LEU A 225 -39.72 2.84 1.92
N ILE A 226 -39.67 1.62 2.44
CA ILE A 226 -40.38 0.47 1.89
C ILE A 226 -41.42 -0.02 2.87
N THR A 227 -42.60 -0.35 2.35
CA THR A 227 -43.68 -1.01 3.08
C THR A 227 -43.92 -2.40 2.49
N ILE A 228 -43.79 -3.43 3.29
CA ILE A 228 -44.15 -4.81 2.94
C ILE A 228 -45.49 -5.12 3.59
N ASN A 229 -46.50 -5.39 2.78
CA ASN A 229 -47.80 -5.86 3.24
C ASN A 229 -47.88 -7.37 2.98
N PHE A 230 -47.89 -8.17 4.03
CA PHE A 230 -48.07 -9.62 3.93
C PHE A 230 -49.38 -10.03 4.61
N SER A 231 -50.19 -10.83 3.93
CA SER A 231 -51.47 -11.29 4.47
C SER A 231 -51.78 -12.71 4.06
N VAL A 232 -52.62 -13.37 4.86
CA VAL A 232 -53.11 -14.72 4.66
C VAL A 232 -54.61 -14.72 4.93
N VAL A 233 -55.38 -15.25 4.00
CA VAL A 233 -56.82 -15.44 4.09
C VAL A 233 -57.10 -16.92 4.09
N SER A 234 -57.81 -17.41 5.10
CA SER A 234 -58.29 -18.78 5.17
C SER A 234 -59.75 -18.90 4.74
N LYS A 235 -60.13 -20.05 4.19
CA LYS A 235 -61.53 -20.37 3.99
C LYS A 235 -62.17 -20.96 5.26
N ASN A 236 -61.39 -21.70 6.06
CA ASN A 236 -61.89 -22.55 7.15
C ASN A 236 -61.12 -22.38 8.47
N GLY A 237 -60.32 -21.32 8.60
CA GLY A 237 -59.47 -21.04 9.77
C GLY A 237 -58.30 -22.01 9.94
N GLN A 238 -57.90 -22.69 8.86
CA GLN A 238 -56.82 -23.68 8.84
C GLN A 238 -55.80 -23.29 7.78
N GLY A 239 -54.52 -23.32 8.15
CA GLY A 239 -53.42 -23.09 7.22
C GLY A 239 -52.41 -22.08 7.76
N TRP A 240 -51.48 -21.68 6.90
CA TRP A 240 -50.49 -20.66 7.21
C TRP A 240 -49.92 -20.02 5.96
N GLY A 241 -49.34 -18.83 6.13
CA GLY A 241 -48.43 -18.23 5.16
C GLY A 241 -47.11 -17.85 5.82
N LYS A 242 -46.01 -17.94 5.05
CA LYS A 242 -44.67 -17.57 5.47
C LYS A 242 -44.02 -16.63 4.48
N LEU A 243 -43.26 -15.69 5.01
CA LEU A 243 -42.30 -14.89 4.26
C LEU A 243 -40.92 -15.18 4.84
N ASN A 244 -40.00 -15.67 4.01
CA ASN A 244 -38.71 -16.17 4.46
C ASN A 244 -37.58 -15.21 4.09
N ASN A 245 -36.68 -14.99 5.06
CA ASN A 245 -35.39 -14.30 4.91
C ASN A 245 -35.49 -12.93 4.22
N ILE A 246 -36.03 -11.96 4.94
CA ILE A 246 -36.09 -10.56 4.51
C ILE A 246 -34.77 -9.91 4.90
N VAL A 247 -33.99 -9.47 3.93
CA VAL A 247 -32.67 -8.88 4.13
C VAL A 247 -32.60 -7.51 3.49
N ILE A 248 -32.13 -6.51 4.22
CA ILE A 248 -31.94 -5.14 3.72
C ILE A 248 -30.46 -4.80 3.81
N SER A 249 -29.86 -4.44 2.69
CA SER A 249 -28.43 -4.13 2.59
C SER A 249 -28.17 -2.85 1.80
#